data_AF-A0A6J4JQ46-F1
#
_entry.id   AF-A0A6J4JQ46-F1
#
_cell.length_a   1.000
_cell.length_b   1.000
_cell.length_c   1.000
_cell.angle_alpha   90.00
_cell.angle_beta   90.00
_cell.angle_gamma   90.00
#
_symmetry.space_group_name_H-M   'P 1'
#
loop_
_entity.id
_entity.type
_entity.pdbx_description
1 polymer ?
#
loop_
_entity_poly.entity_id
_entity_poly.type
_entity_poly.pdbx_seq_one_letter_code
_entity_poly.pdbx_strand_id
1 'polypeptide(L)'
;MAARAAAFADPEVIKLASEAFLPLAENCSPLQTQQDAKGEYFRLVAEQGHYGGRTVPSATRQGQYAFTPDGQLLASINTRDADKMLGMMRQALERWQALNAQQGGAAVESGAYERDPRYPDFYPAGGVVLKQTLRDLPRPEDHPAPQKRPEAINFDYAWFMSEEARDFVPERLEVGARRELPQRIVRRVARFHLLDSVRGETPPWRDKHVQSATMRTEVVAIDGDRVHLRLDGAVKNEQSGTWAIRPFQEKLEGMTRGYDCRLRGELTYNTRRGTFERFDLVVAGDRWGGTEHNNRQEDLPSSPMGIVFQLAGDTPADRTPPHANLWDYFDIPPEQRPK
;
A
#
# COMPACT_ATOMS: atom_id res chain seq x y z
N MET A 1 -3.02 0.79 -1.08
CA MET A 1 -2.01 1.86 -1.26
C MET A 1 -1.97 2.74 -0.05
N ALA A 2 -0.79 3.28 0.26
CA ALA A 2 -0.53 3.96 1.52
C ALA A 2 -0.77 5.48 1.48
N ALA A 3 -0.67 6.13 0.31
CA ALA A 3 -0.91 7.58 0.21
C ALA A 3 -1.34 8.02 -1.20
N ARG A 4 -2.23 9.02 -1.27
CA ARG A 4 -2.60 9.73 -2.49
C ARG A 4 -2.71 11.22 -2.15
N ALA A 5 -2.33 12.11 -3.08
CA ALA A 5 -2.55 13.55 -2.93
C ALA A 5 -4.04 13.80 -2.63
N ALA A 6 -4.34 14.30 -1.43
CA ALA A 6 -5.66 14.28 -0.80
C ALA A 6 -6.01 15.66 -0.22
N ALA A 7 -7.26 15.80 0.24
CA ALA A 7 -7.73 16.94 1.03
C ALA A 7 -6.82 17.28 2.23
N PHE A 8 -6.05 16.33 2.75
CA PHE A 8 -5.08 16.53 3.83
C PHE A 8 -3.79 17.26 3.43
N ALA A 9 -3.64 17.69 2.16
CA ALA A 9 -2.61 18.65 1.77
C ALA A 9 -3.07 20.11 1.97
N ASP A 10 -4.36 20.33 2.21
CA ASP A 10 -4.93 21.65 2.44
C ASP A 10 -4.61 22.14 3.87
N PRO A 11 -4.02 23.33 4.04
CA PRO A 11 -3.63 23.83 5.36
C PRO A 11 -4.81 24.08 6.30
N GLU A 12 -5.99 24.42 5.79
CA GLU A 12 -7.17 24.61 6.64
C GLU A 12 -7.71 23.27 7.16
N VAL A 13 -7.68 22.23 6.32
CA VAL A 13 -8.04 20.86 6.75
C VAL A 13 -7.09 20.41 7.85
N ILE A 14 -5.78 20.60 7.67
CA ILE A 14 -4.77 20.24 8.68
C ILE A 14 -5.04 21.01 9.98
N LYS A 15 -5.20 22.33 9.90
CA LYS A 15 -5.45 23.18 11.08
C LYS A 15 -6.69 22.72 11.85
N LEU A 16 -7.81 22.55 11.17
CA LEU A 16 -9.06 22.16 11.81
C LEU A 16 -8.96 20.76 12.43
N ALA A 17 -8.31 19.81 11.74
CA ALA A 17 -8.08 18.47 12.27
C ALA A 17 -7.20 18.47 13.52
N SER A 18 -6.18 19.34 13.57
CA SER A 18 -5.27 19.45 14.72
C SER A 18 -5.86 20.19 15.92
N GLU A 19 -6.71 21.20 15.69
CA GLU A 19 -7.23 22.05 16.75
C GLU A 19 -8.55 21.53 17.36
N ALA A 20 -9.38 20.84 16.57
CA ALA A 20 -10.75 20.51 16.96
C ALA A 20 -11.08 19.01 16.96
N PHE A 21 -10.16 18.15 16.50
CA PHE A 21 -10.36 16.70 16.42
C PHE A 21 -9.18 15.94 17.01
N LEU A 22 -9.41 14.66 17.30
CA LEU A 22 -8.33 13.68 17.49
C LEU A 22 -8.16 12.94 16.15
N PRO A 23 -7.16 13.30 15.33
CA PRO A 23 -6.99 12.69 14.02
C PRO A 23 -6.49 11.24 14.15
N LEU A 24 -7.15 10.33 13.44
CA LEU A 24 -6.73 8.93 13.30
C LEU A 24 -6.65 8.57 11.82
N ALA A 25 -5.58 7.87 11.43
CA ALA A 25 -5.43 7.28 10.11
C ALA A 25 -5.28 5.76 10.25
N GLU A 26 -6.09 5.01 9.52
CA GLU A 26 -6.13 3.55 9.59
C GLU A 26 -6.23 2.92 8.22
N ASN A 27 -5.76 1.67 8.12
CA ASN A 27 -5.90 0.89 6.90
C ASN A 27 -7.32 0.32 6.82
N CYS A 28 -8.13 0.86 5.91
CA CYS A 28 -9.51 0.39 5.74
C CYS A 28 -9.58 -1.08 5.27
N SER A 29 -8.57 -1.62 4.57
CA SER A 29 -8.65 -2.97 4.01
C SER A 29 -8.79 -4.05 5.11
N PRO A 30 -7.95 -4.06 6.18
CA PRO A 30 -8.18 -4.89 7.36
C PRO A 30 -9.48 -4.57 8.11
N LEU A 31 -9.75 -3.30 8.42
CA LEU A 31 -10.87 -2.89 9.28
C LEU A 31 -12.25 -3.40 8.80
N GLN A 32 -12.39 -3.57 7.49
CA GLN A 32 -13.63 -4.04 6.89
C GLN A 32 -13.91 -5.53 7.07
N THR A 33 -12.91 -6.33 7.42
CA THR A 33 -13.01 -7.80 7.46
C THR A 33 -12.36 -8.46 8.67
N GLN A 34 -11.56 -7.72 9.44
CA GLN A 34 -10.94 -8.24 10.67
C GLN A 34 -12.01 -8.56 11.72
N GLN A 35 -11.86 -9.72 12.34
CA GLN A 35 -12.78 -10.31 13.31
C GLN A 35 -12.25 -10.04 14.72
N ASP A 36 -12.12 -8.76 15.05
CA ASP A 36 -11.77 -8.27 16.39
C ASP A 36 -12.60 -7.03 16.73
N ALA A 37 -12.50 -6.58 17.99
CA ALA A 37 -13.28 -5.44 18.49
C ALA A 37 -13.00 -4.15 17.70
N LYS A 38 -11.76 -3.93 17.25
CA LYS A 38 -11.38 -2.75 16.44
C LYS A 38 -12.10 -2.75 15.09
N GLY A 39 -12.13 -3.89 14.40
CA GLY A 39 -12.82 -4.03 13.12
C GLY A 39 -14.33 -3.90 13.27
N GLU A 40 -14.90 -4.52 14.31
CA GLU A 40 -16.33 -4.41 14.61
C GLU A 40 -16.73 -2.97 14.90
N TYR A 41 -16.00 -2.29 15.79
CA TYR A 41 -16.23 -0.90 16.14
C TYR A 41 -16.22 0.01 14.90
N PHE A 42 -15.20 -0.10 14.04
CA PHE A 42 -15.15 0.69 12.81
C PHE A 42 -16.35 0.40 11.89
N ARG A 43 -16.72 -0.87 11.72
CA ARG A 43 -17.87 -1.24 10.86
C ARG A 43 -19.15 -0.62 11.39
N LEU A 44 -19.40 -0.68 12.71
CA LEU A 44 -20.59 -0.08 13.33
C LEU A 44 -20.64 1.45 13.12
N VAL A 45 -19.51 2.15 13.19
CA VAL A 45 -19.42 3.57 12.84
C VAL A 45 -19.74 3.78 11.36
N ALA A 46 -19.14 2.99 10.47
CA ALA A 46 -19.28 3.16 9.03
C ALA A 46 -20.71 2.90 8.53
N GLU A 47 -21.43 1.95 9.14
CA GLU A 47 -22.83 1.64 8.81
C GLU A 47 -23.81 2.77 9.20
N GLN A 48 -23.40 3.72 10.04
CA GLN A 48 -24.18 4.93 10.33
C GLN A 48 -23.98 6.02 9.26
N GLY A 49 -22.95 5.89 8.42
CA GLY A 49 -22.45 6.96 7.55
C GLY A 49 -22.95 6.89 6.12
N HIS A 50 -22.15 7.47 5.21
CA HIS A 50 -22.43 7.48 3.77
C HIS A 50 -22.45 6.09 3.09
N TYR A 51 -22.14 5.03 3.85
CA TYR A 51 -22.33 3.63 3.45
C TYR A 51 -23.56 2.97 4.07
N GLY A 52 -24.19 3.58 5.07
CA GLY A 52 -25.40 3.09 5.72
C GLY A 52 -26.62 3.06 4.81
N GLY A 53 -27.59 2.21 5.16
CA GLY A 53 -28.89 2.13 4.49
C GLY A 53 -28.87 1.56 3.07
N ARG A 54 -27.74 1.00 2.62
CA ARG A 54 -27.63 0.42 1.28
C ARG A 54 -28.31 -0.94 1.22
N THR A 55 -29.15 -1.12 0.20
CA THR A 55 -29.85 -2.38 -0.10
C THR A 55 -28.97 -3.43 -0.76
N VAL A 56 -27.79 -3.02 -1.25
CA VAL A 56 -26.77 -3.90 -1.80
C VAL A 56 -25.52 -3.77 -0.93
N PRO A 57 -24.96 -4.89 -0.42
CA PRO A 57 -23.73 -4.86 0.37
C PRO A 57 -22.61 -4.15 -0.41
N SER A 58 -22.01 -3.12 0.18
CA SER A 58 -20.79 -2.53 -0.35
C SER A 58 -19.58 -3.22 0.28
N ALA A 59 -18.67 -3.72 -0.54
CA ALA A 59 -17.40 -4.27 -0.07
C ALA A 59 -16.37 -3.17 0.30
N THR A 60 -16.77 -1.89 0.24
CA THR A 60 -15.91 -0.75 0.59
C THR A 60 -16.55 0.13 1.67
N ARG A 61 -15.74 0.54 2.64
CA ARG A 61 -16.03 1.52 3.69
C ARG A 61 -15.00 2.65 3.68
N GLN A 62 -14.35 2.88 2.54
CA GLN A 62 -13.34 3.93 2.37
C GLN A 62 -13.95 5.32 2.59
N GLY A 63 -13.33 6.17 3.40
CA GLY A 63 -13.79 7.53 3.56
C GLY A 63 -13.22 8.21 4.80
N GLN A 64 -13.74 9.40 5.07
CA GLN A 64 -13.48 10.20 6.24
C GLN A 64 -14.71 10.14 7.16
N TYR A 65 -14.48 9.91 8.45
CA TYR A 65 -15.53 9.79 9.47
C TYR A 65 -15.15 10.65 10.67
N ALA A 66 -16.12 11.40 11.19
CA ALA A 66 -16.06 12.07 12.48
C ALA A 66 -17.12 11.45 13.37
N PHE A 67 -16.72 10.95 14.53
CA PHE A 67 -17.56 10.22 15.46
C PHE A 67 -17.08 10.45 16.89
N THR A 68 -17.95 10.20 17.85
CA THR A 68 -17.67 10.29 19.29
C THR A 68 -16.85 9.09 19.78
N PRO A 69 -16.23 9.14 20.97
CA PRO A 69 -15.45 8.01 21.50
C PRO A 69 -16.23 6.68 21.63
N ASP A 70 -17.54 6.73 21.87
CA ASP A 70 -18.43 5.55 21.94
C ASP A 70 -18.96 5.10 20.58
N GLY A 71 -18.56 5.76 19.49
CA GLY A 71 -18.86 5.34 18.12
C GLY A 71 -20.16 5.91 17.55
N GLN A 72 -20.75 6.95 18.15
CA GLN A 72 -21.84 7.69 17.55
C GLN A 72 -21.31 8.55 16.40
N LEU A 73 -21.80 8.32 15.19
CA LEU A 73 -21.35 9.08 14.02
C LEU A 73 -21.87 10.53 14.07
N LEU A 74 -20.96 11.48 13.89
CA LEU A 74 -21.27 12.89 13.75
C LEU A 74 -21.40 13.28 12.29
N ALA A 75 -20.42 12.97 11.45
CA ALA A 75 -20.52 13.17 10.00
C ALA A 75 -19.56 12.24 9.25
N SER A 76 -19.81 12.01 7.97
CA SER A 76 -18.90 11.23 7.13
C SER A 76 -19.01 11.61 5.66
N ILE A 77 -17.93 11.39 4.91
CA ILE A 77 -17.86 11.62 3.47
C ILE A 77 -16.76 10.74 2.87
N ASN A 78 -16.80 10.46 1.57
CA ASN A 78 -15.66 9.90 0.84
C ASN A 78 -15.30 10.87 -0.29
N THR A 79 -14.34 11.75 -0.02
CA THR A 79 -13.93 12.81 -0.95
C THR A 79 -12.41 12.99 -0.98
N ARG A 80 -11.94 13.62 -2.05
CA ARG A 80 -10.58 14.17 -2.17
C ARG A 80 -10.55 15.69 -2.22
N ASP A 81 -11.72 16.30 -2.29
CA ASP A 81 -11.95 17.73 -2.39
C ASP A 81 -11.91 18.34 -0.97
N ALA A 82 -11.04 19.33 -0.78
CA ALA A 82 -10.78 19.95 0.51
C ALA A 82 -12.01 20.71 1.04
N ASP A 83 -12.72 21.45 0.18
CA ASP A 83 -13.90 22.22 0.57
C ASP A 83 -15.01 21.31 1.08
N LYS A 84 -15.25 20.19 0.39
CA LYS A 84 -16.22 19.18 0.83
C LYS A 84 -15.81 18.54 2.15
N MET A 85 -14.51 18.32 2.38
CA MET A 85 -14.00 17.78 3.64
C MET A 85 -14.19 18.78 4.78
N LEU A 86 -13.86 20.05 4.58
CA LEU A 86 -14.09 21.13 5.54
C LEU A 86 -15.57 21.27 5.89
N GLY A 87 -16.47 21.16 4.90
CA GLY A 87 -17.92 21.13 5.13
C GLY A 87 -18.35 19.99 6.05
N MET A 88 -17.83 18.78 5.83
CA MET A 88 -18.10 17.62 6.69
C MET A 88 -17.58 17.83 8.12
N MET A 89 -16.37 18.38 8.27
CA MET A 89 -15.78 18.66 9.59
C MET A 89 -16.58 19.71 10.36
N ARG A 90 -17.00 20.80 9.71
CA ARG A 90 -17.86 21.84 10.34
C ARG A 90 -19.19 21.26 10.80
N GLN A 91 -19.84 20.44 9.97
CA GLN A 91 -21.07 19.73 10.34
C GLN A 91 -20.87 18.81 11.55
N ALA A 92 -19.73 18.10 11.63
CA ALA A 92 -19.43 17.26 12.77
C ALA A 92 -19.29 18.06 14.07
N LEU A 93 -18.63 19.23 14.01
CA LEU A 93 -18.46 20.12 15.17
C LEU A 93 -19.79 20.70 15.65
N GLU A 94 -20.67 21.12 14.74
CA GLU A 94 -22.03 21.58 15.10
C GLU A 94 -22.81 20.49 15.83
N ARG A 95 -22.77 19.25 15.32
CA ARG A 95 -23.44 18.10 15.94
C ARG A 95 -22.81 17.74 17.29
N TRP A 96 -21.49 17.81 17.41
CA TRP A 96 -20.79 17.59 18.68
C TRP A 96 -21.20 18.62 19.74
N GLN A 97 -21.25 19.90 19.38
CA GLN A 97 -21.67 20.97 20.30
C GLN A 97 -23.10 20.75 20.80
N ALA A 98 -24.03 20.38 19.91
CA ALA A 98 -25.41 20.07 20.27
C ALA A 98 -25.50 18.84 21.21
N LEU A 99 -24.73 17.78 20.93
CA LEU A 99 -24.71 16.57 21.75
C LEU A 99 -24.11 16.83 23.15
N ASN A 100 -22.97 17.50 23.21
CA ASN A 100 -22.27 17.78 24.47
C ASN A 100 -23.10 18.68 25.39
N ALA A 101 -23.85 19.65 24.82
CA ALA A 101 -24.78 20.47 25.58
C ALA A 101 -25.94 19.68 26.22
N GLN A 102 -26.30 18.53 25.65
CA GLN A 102 -27.41 17.70 26.13
C GLN A 102 -26.98 16.62 27.11
N GLN A 103 -25.84 15.97 26.88
CA GLN A 103 -25.48 14.72 27.56
C GLN A 103 -24.29 14.87 28.51
N GLY A 104 -23.46 15.93 28.37
CA GLY A 104 -22.17 16.02 29.03
C GLY A 104 -21.19 14.96 28.51
N GLY A 105 -19.91 15.32 28.35
CA GLY A 105 -18.90 14.39 27.85
C GLY A 105 -18.69 13.20 28.79
N ALA A 106 -19.14 12.00 28.39
CA ALA A 106 -18.79 10.77 29.08
C ALA A 106 -17.42 10.29 28.60
N ALA A 107 -16.50 10.06 29.52
CA ALA A 107 -15.25 9.37 29.22
C ALA A 107 -15.56 7.90 28.91
N VAL A 108 -15.09 7.41 27.77
CA VAL A 108 -15.14 5.98 27.42
C VAL A 108 -13.82 5.36 27.82
N GLU A 109 -13.86 4.33 28.67
CA GLU A 109 -12.67 3.56 28.98
C GLU A 109 -12.27 2.70 27.80
N SER A 110 -10.99 2.79 27.39
CA SER A 110 -10.43 1.89 26.39
C SER A 110 -10.12 0.54 27.03
N GLY A 111 -10.79 -0.52 26.59
CA GLY A 111 -10.48 -1.90 26.97
C GLY A 111 -9.39 -2.51 26.07
N ALA A 112 -8.65 -3.48 26.61
CA ALA A 112 -7.84 -4.37 25.77
C ALA A 112 -8.75 -5.27 24.93
N TYR A 113 -8.32 -5.64 23.72
CA TYR A 113 -9.04 -6.57 22.85
C TYR A 113 -8.08 -7.60 22.25
N GLU A 114 -8.60 -8.79 21.95
CA GLU A 114 -7.85 -9.81 21.22
C GLU A 114 -7.83 -9.46 19.73
N ARG A 115 -6.63 -9.33 19.17
CA ARG A 115 -6.44 -8.96 17.77
C ARG A 115 -6.68 -10.15 16.85
N ASP A 116 -7.25 -9.88 15.69
CA ASP A 116 -7.34 -10.87 14.62
C ASP A 116 -5.93 -11.27 14.10
N PRO A 117 -5.50 -12.53 14.26
CA PRO A 117 -4.15 -12.99 13.91
C PRO A 117 -3.89 -12.99 12.39
N ARG A 118 -4.91 -12.76 11.56
CA ARG A 118 -4.76 -12.60 10.11
C ARG A 118 -4.12 -11.28 9.72
N TYR A 119 -4.16 -10.28 10.60
CA TYR A 119 -3.67 -8.92 10.33
C TYR A 119 -2.58 -8.53 11.34
N PRO A 120 -1.34 -8.99 11.18
CA PRO A 120 -0.27 -8.74 12.16
C PRO A 120 -0.01 -7.24 12.39
N ASP A 121 0.28 -6.85 13.65
CA ASP A 121 0.89 -5.55 13.99
C ASP A 121 2.35 -5.75 14.28
N PHE A 122 3.18 -5.65 13.27
CA PHE A 122 4.58 -5.45 13.55
C PHE A 122 5.19 -4.55 12.52
N TYR A 123 6.30 -3.97 12.91
CA TYR A 123 7.22 -3.28 12.04
C TYR A 123 8.50 -4.12 11.97
N PRO A 124 9.11 -4.34 10.78
CA PRO A 124 10.31 -5.15 10.64
C PRO A 124 11.54 -4.41 11.20
N ALA A 125 11.63 -4.32 12.54
CA ALA A 125 12.71 -3.64 13.24
C ALA A 125 14.07 -4.27 12.88
N GLY A 126 15.04 -3.42 12.51
CA GLY A 126 16.34 -3.88 12.01
C GLY A 126 16.31 -4.51 10.61
N GLY A 127 15.14 -4.57 9.97
CA GLY A 127 14.95 -4.99 8.60
C GLY A 127 15.21 -3.87 7.58
N VAL A 128 14.79 -4.12 6.34
CA VAL A 128 14.81 -3.12 5.27
C VAL A 128 13.37 -2.73 4.96
N VAL A 129 13.08 -1.44 5.09
CA VAL A 129 11.81 -0.85 4.69
C VAL A 129 12.08 0.02 3.48
N LEU A 130 11.40 -0.28 2.37
CA LEU A 130 11.51 0.47 1.14
C LEU A 130 10.20 1.22 0.89
N LYS A 131 10.31 2.53 0.66
CA LYS A 131 9.24 3.33 0.08
C LYS A 131 9.17 3.03 -1.41
N GLN A 132 7.98 2.68 -1.87
CA GLN A 132 7.67 2.42 -3.26
C GLN A 132 6.95 3.63 -3.86
N THR A 133 7.39 4.06 -5.04
CA THR A 133 6.72 5.09 -5.84
C THR A 133 6.39 4.53 -7.23
N LEU A 134 5.13 4.65 -7.67
CA LEU A 134 4.67 4.12 -8.94
C LEU A 134 4.13 5.24 -9.83
N ARG A 135 4.45 5.18 -11.13
CA ARG A 135 3.90 6.08 -12.17
C ARG A 135 3.77 5.39 -13.51
N ASP A 136 2.86 5.89 -14.35
CA ASP A 136 2.90 5.63 -15.78
C ASP A 136 4.13 6.34 -16.39
N LEU A 137 4.80 5.70 -17.34
CA LEU A 137 5.93 6.30 -18.05
C LEU A 137 5.42 7.00 -19.33
N PRO A 138 6.19 7.97 -19.87
CA PRO A 138 5.86 8.61 -21.15
C PRO A 138 5.62 7.58 -22.25
N ARG A 139 4.60 7.83 -23.08
CA ARG A 139 4.23 6.98 -24.21
C ARG A 139 4.68 7.59 -25.52
N PRO A 140 4.96 6.77 -26.54
CA PRO A 140 5.08 7.22 -27.93
C PRO A 140 3.86 8.05 -28.39
N GLU A 141 4.08 9.01 -29.29
CA GLU A 141 3.05 9.95 -29.76
C GLU A 141 1.88 9.27 -30.50
N ASP A 142 2.13 8.11 -31.11
CA ASP A 142 1.14 7.30 -31.82
C ASP A 142 0.23 6.47 -30.90
N HIS A 143 0.54 6.41 -29.60
CA HIS A 143 -0.29 5.76 -28.59
C HIS A 143 -0.36 6.58 -27.29
N PRO A 144 -0.96 7.79 -27.34
CA PRO A 144 -0.94 8.72 -26.21
C PRO A 144 -1.66 8.15 -24.98
N ALA A 145 -1.23 8.59 -23.80
CA ALA A 145 -1.94 8.26 -22.57
C ALA A 145 -3.36 8.88 -22.59
N PRO A 146 -4.38 8.20 -22.04
CA PRO A 146 -5.68 8.80 -21.88
C PRO A 146 -5.57 10.08 -21.04
N GLN A 147 -6.35 11.11 -21.39
CA GLN A 147 -6.30 12.42 -20.70
C GLN A 147 -6.71 12.36 -19.21
N LYS A 148 -7.30 11.25 -18.74
CA LYS A 148 -7.68 11.11 -17.33
C LYS A 148 -6.49 10.70 -16.48
N ARG A 149 -6.09 11.63 -15.58
CA ARG A 149 -5.03 11.46 -14.57
C ARG A 149 -3.62 11.19 -15.17
N PRO A 150 -3.14 12.05 -16.09
CA PRO A 150 -1.84 11.86 -16.74
C PRO A 150 -0.67 11.93 -15.74
N GLU A 151 -0.85 12.63 -14.62
CA GLU A 151 0.18 12.82 -13.59
C GLU A 151 0.00 11.90 -12.37
N ALA A 152 -0.82 10.84 -12.50
CA ALA A 152 -1.06 9.93 -11.39
C ALA A 152 0.25 9.35 -10.84
N ILE A 153 0.46 9.56 -9.54
CA ILE A 153 1.49 8.94 -8.73
C ILE A 153 0.83 8.19 -7.59
N ASN A 154 1.44 7.09 -7.20
CA ASN A 154 1.03 6.35 -6.03
C ASN A 154 2.21 5.89 -5.18
N PHE A 155 1.93 5.62 -3.91
CA PHE A 155 2.91 5.20 -2.93
C PHE A 155 2.48 3.93 -2.20
N ASP A 156 3.47 3.11 -1.88
CA ASP A 156 3.34 1.94 -1.03
C ASP A 156 4.67 1.69 -0.29
N TYR A 157 4.74 0.61 0.47
CA TYR A 157 5.98 0.16 1.11
C TYR A 157 6.26 -1.31 0.80
N ALA A 158 7.54 -1.69 0.88
CA ALA A 158 7.98 -3.09 0.87
C ALA A 158 8.81 -3.36 2.11
N TRP A 159 8.49 -4.44 2.81
CA TRP A 159 9.07 -4.81 4.09
C TRP A 159 9.85 -6.11 3.98
N PHE A 160 11.08 -6.08 4.49
CA PHE A 160 11.97 -7.23 4.61
C PHE A 160 12.46 -7.32 6.04
N MET A 161 12.46 -8.52 6.60
CA MET A 161 12.97 -8.77 7.95
C MET A 161 14.49 -8.58 8.03
N SER A 162 15.03 -8.50 9.24
CA SER A 162 16.46 -8.33 9.48
C SER A 162 17.31 -9.46 8.88
N GLU A 163 16.79 -10.68 8.90
CA GLU A 163 17.39 -11.87 8.34
C GLU A 163 17.40 -11.81 6.80
N GLU A 164 16.35 -11.23 6.23
CA GLU A 164 16.17 -11.09 4.78
C GLU A 164 17.00 -9.97 4.20
N ALA A 165 17.29 -8.93 4.99
CA ALA A 165 18.21 -7.87 4.60
C ALA A 165 19.57 -8.44 4.18
N ARG A 166 20.05 -9.48 4.89
CA ARG A 166 21.33 -10.14 4.58
C ARG A 166 21.28 -10.93 3.28
N ASP A 167 20.08 -11.33 2.81
CA ASP A 167 19.94 -12.09 1.58
C ASP A 167 20.26 -11.29 0.31
N PHE A 168 20.22 -9.96 0.41
CA PHE A 168 20.63 -9.08 -0.67
C PHE A 168 22.16 -9.01 -0.81
N VAL A 169 22.93 -9.47 0.17
CA VAL A 169 24.39 -9.38 0.18
C VAL A 169 24.99 -10.76 -0.14
N PRO A 170 25.91 -10.87 -1.10
CA PRO A 170 26.65 -12.10 -1.34
C PRO A 170 27.42 -12.58 -0.11
N GLU A 171 27.49 -13.90 0.09
CA GLU A 171 28.21 -14.50 1.24
C GLU A 171 29.70 -14.15 1.23
N ARG A 172 30.29 -14.05 0.03
CA ARG A 172 31.66 -13.58 -0.18
C ARG A 172 31.63 -12.12 -0.56
N LEU A 173 32.38 -11.30 0.18
CA LEU A 173 32.51 -9.86 -0.05
C LEU A 173 33.76 -9.58 -0.88
N GLU A 174 33.70 -9.94 -2.16
CA GLU A 174 34.75 -9.67 -3.15
C GLU A 174 34.11 -9.13 -4.44
N VAL A 175 34.78 -8.23 -5.14
CA VAL A 175 34.25 -7.66 -6.38
C VAL A 175 34.00 -8.77 -7.40
N GLY A 176 32.80 -8.77 -8.00
CA GLY A 176 32.31 -9.82 -8.90
C GLY A 176 31.60 -10.97 -8.19
N ALA A 177 31.60 -11.04 -6.85
CA ALA A 177 30.79 -12.01 -6.12
C ALA A 177 29.32 -11.77 -6.38
N ARG A 178 28.57 -12.85 -6.60
CA ARG A 178 27.15 -12.82 -6.98
C ARG A 178 26.31 -13.66 -6.05
N ARG A 179 25.06 -13.27 -5.88
CA ARG A 179 24.05 -14.04 -5.15
C ARG A 179 22.71 -13.97 -5.84
N GLU A 180 22.17 -15.12 -6.22
CA GLU A 180 20.76 -15.23 -6.56
C GLU A 180 19.94 -15.03 -5.29
N LEU A 181 18.93 -14.16 -5.34
CA LEU A 181 18.09 -13.90 -4.19
C LEU A 181 17.20 -15.12 -3.91
N PRO A 182 16.99 -15.49 -2.64
CA PRO A 182 16.08 -16.57 -2.27
C PRO A 182 14.67 -16.36 -2.83
N GLN A 183 14.04 -17.45 -3.27
CA GLN A 183 12.71 -17.39 -3.90
C GLN A 183 11.63 -16.76 -3.01
N ARG A 184 11.73 -16.87 -1.67
CA ARG A 184 10.82 -16.18 -0.74
C ARG A 184 10.81 -14.65 -0.89
N ILE A 185 11.95 -14.04 -1.23
CA ILE A 185 12.06 -12.60 -1.47
C ILE A 185 11.59 -12.27 -2.88
N VAL A 186 12.09 -13.02 -3.88
CA VAL A 186 11.77 -12.80 -5.29
C VAL A 186 10.26 -12.93 -5.54
N ARG A 187 9.62 -13.97 -4.98
CA ARG A 187 8.18 -14.20 -5.10
C ARG A 187 7.37 -13.15 -4.36
N ARG A 188 7.80 -12.69 -3.18
CA ARG A 188 7.11 -11.60 -2.47
C ARG A 188 7.12 -10.30 -3.25
N VAL A 189 8.29 -9.91 -3.78
CA VAL A 189 8.42 -8.72 -4.65
C VAL A 189 7.49 -8.86 -5.85
N ALA A 190 7.59 -9.98 -6.59
CA ALA A 190 6.76 -10.24 -7.76
C ALA A 190 5.26 -10.20 -7.44
N ARG A 191 4.83 -10.80 -6.32
CA ARG A 191 3.41 -10.97 -6.00
C ARG A 191 2.75 -9.74 -5.41
N PHE A 192 3.46 -9.01 -4.56
CA PHE A 192 2.85 -8.00 -3.69
C PHE A 192 3.31 -6.58 -4.00
N HIS A 193 4.43 -6.40 -4.71
CA HIS A 193 4.99 -5.06 -4.97
C HIS A 193 5.02 -4.68 -6.45
N LEU A 194 5.01 -5.65 -7.37
CA LEU A 194 4.98 -5.37 -8.82
C LEU A 194 3.53 -5.35 -9.34
N LEU A 195 2.75 -4.38 -8.85
CA LEU A 195 1.32 -4.21 -9.13
C LEU A 195 1.05 -2.95 -9.95
N ASP A 196 0.12 -3.04 -10.91
CA ASP A 196 -0.42 -1.85 -11.58
C ASP A 196 -1.43 -1.14 -10.66
N SER A 197 -0.90 -0.41 -9.68
CA SER A 197 -1.68 0.38 -8.73
C SER A 197 -1.50 1.89 -8.92
N VAL A 198 -0.95 2.36 -10.05
CA VAL A 198 -0.67 3.79 -10.30
C VAL A 198 -1.91 4.67 -10.09
N ARG A 199 -3.04 4.33 -10.70
CA ARG A 199 -4.26 5.17 -10.68
C ARG A 199 -5.30 4.72 -9.66
N GLY A 200 -5.12 3.56 -9.05
CA GLY A 200 -6.19 2.75 -8.51
C GLY A 200 -5.67 1.54 -7.73
N GLU A 201 -6.57 0.76 -7.14
CA GLU A 201 -6.20 -0.46 -6.41
C GLU A 201 -6.20 -1.68 -7.34
N THR A 202 -5.23 -2.57 -7.12
CA THR A 202 -5.06 -3.80 -7.91
C THR A 202 -4.84 -4.97 -6.95
N PRO A 203 -5.58 -6.09 -7.09
CA PRO A 203 -5.35 -7.28 -6.29
C PRO A 203 -3.94 -7.85 -6.52
N PRO A 204 -3.29 -8.38 -5.47
CA PRO A 204 -1.97 -8.99 -5.59
C PRO A 204 -1.98 -10.23 -6.50
N TRP A 205 -0.81 -10.63 -6.96
CA TRP A 205 -0.67 -11.86 -7.74
C TRP A 205 -0.69 -13.09 -6.84
N ARG A 206 -1.42 -14.13 -7.29
CA ARG A 206 -1.26 -15.48 -6.75
C ARG A 206 0.03 -16.08 -7.31
N ASP A 207 0.60 -17.05 -6.62
CA ASP A 207 1.85 -17.66 -7.06
C ASP A 207 1.77 -18.22 -8.50
N LYS A 208 0.65 -18.88 -8.84
CA LYS A 208 0.39 -19.38 -10.21
C LYS A 208 0.33 -18.30 -11.31
N HIS A 209 0.25 -17.02 -10.96
CA HIS A 209 0.25 -15.91 -11.90
C HIS A 209 1.65 -15.32 -12.12
N VAL A 210 2.66 -15.78 -11.38
CA VAL A 210 4.06 -15.42 -11.58
C VAL A 210 4.64 -16.40 -12.61
N GLN A 211 4.74 -15.96 -13.86
CA GLN A 211 5.22 -16.79 -14.97
C GLN A 211 6.74 -16.98 -14.89
N SER A 212 7.47 -15.92 -14.55
CA SER A 212 8.90 -15.96 -14.28
C SER A 212 9.28 -14.84 -13.32
N ALA A 213 10.27 -15.10 -12.46
CA ALA A 213 10.82 -14.08 -11.56
C ALA A 213 12.26 -14.44 -11.17
N THR A 214 13.19 -13.54 -11.43
CA THR A 214 14.60 -13.66 -11.06
C THR A 214 15.14 -12.35 -10.51
N MET A 215 15.99 -12.43 -9.50
CA MET A 215 16.73 -11.29 -8.96
C MET A 215 18.09 -11.78 -8.47
N ARG A 216 19.13 -11.01 -8.77
CA ARG A 216 20.50 -11.29 -8.37
C ARG A 216 21.20 -10.02 -7.93
N THR A 217 22.05 -10.13 -6.92
CA THR A 217 22.98 -9.07 -6.52
C THR A 217 24.41 -9.42 -6.89
N GLU A 218 25.21 -8.41 -7.21
CA GLU A 218 26.63 -8.51 -7.54
C GLU A 218 27.42 -7.42 -6.82
N VAL A 219 28.53 -7.78 -6.16
CA VAL A 219 29.46 -6.79 -5.60
C VAL A 219 30.19 -6.09 -6.75
N VAL A 220 29.99 -4.78 -6.87
CA VAL A 220 30.63 -3.97 -7.92
C VAL A 220 31.82 -3.17 -7.40
N ALA A 221 31.84 -2.83 -6.11
CA ALA A 221 32.96 -2.16 -5.46
C ALA A 221 32.93 -2.39 -3.94
N ILE A 222 34.08 -2.22 -3.29
CA ILE A 222 34.24 -2.26 -1.84
C ILE A 222 35.08 -1.04 -1.44
N ASP A 223 34.56 -0.23 -0.52
CA ASP A 223 35.23 0.93 0.06
C ASP A 223 35.18 0.84 1.60
N GLY A 224 36.25 0.33 2.21
CA GLY A 224 36.30 0.10 3.65
C GLY A 224 35.21 -0.85 4.14
N ASP A 225 34.26 -0.34 4.93
CA ASP A 225 33.09 -1.08 5.43
C ASP A 225 31.87 -0.99 4.51
N ARG A 226 31.99 -0.37 3.34
CA ARG A 226 30.92 -0.20 2.35
C ARG A 226 31.07 -1.20 1.22
N VAL A 227 30.03 -1.99 1.02
CA VAL A 227 29.91 -2.90 -0.12
C VAL A 227 28.88 -2.32 -1.08
N HIS A 228 29.32 -1.94 -2.27
CA HIS A 228 28.45 -1.45 -3.33
C HIS A 228 27.97 -2.64 -4.16
N LEU A 229 26.66 -2.75 -4.31
CA LEU A 229 26.03 -3.87 -5.01
C LEU A 229 25.21 -3.35 -6.19
N ARG A 230 25.27 -4.06 -7.31
CA ARG A 230 24.28 -3.96 -8.38
C ARG A 230 23.22 -5.02 -8.17
N LEU A 231 21.95 -4.64 -8.27
CA LEU A 231 20.82 -5.58 -8.34
C LEU A 231 20.30 -5.66 -9.76
N ASP A 232 20.11 -6.87 -10.26
CA ASP A 232 19.59 -7.17 -11.57
C ASP A 232 18.41 -8.15 -11.46
N GLY A 233 17.32 -7.92 -12.20
CA GLY A 233 16.21 -8.87 -12.19
C GLY A 233 15.23 -8.72 -13.36
N ALA A 234 14.36 -9.70 -13.51
CA ALA A 234 13.25 -9.68 -14.46
C ALA A 234 12.06 -10.45 -13.88
N VAL A 235 10.85 -9.92 -14.07
CA VAL A 235 9.62 -10.54 -13.60
C VAL A 235 8.54 -10.42 -14.66
N LYS A 236 7.84 -11.53 -14.91
CA LYS A 236 6.61 -11.55 -15.71
C LYS A 236 5.46 -12.10 -14.89
N ASN A 237 4.45 -11.26 -14.71
CA ASN A 237 3.17 -11.64 -14.13
C ASN A 237 2.07 -11.62 -15.17
N GLU A 238 1.20 -12.63 -15.16
CA GLU A 238 0.06 -12.71 -16.06
C GLU A 238 -1.11 -13.47 -15.41
N GLN A 239 -2.31 -12.94 -15.61
CA GLN A 239 -3.55 -13.58 -15.18
C GLN A 239 -4.63 -13.39 -16.24
N SER A 240 -5.37 -14.47 -16.49
CA SER A 240 -6.64 -14.46 -17.22
C SER A 240 -7.79 -14.84 -16.29
N GLY A 241 -8.99 -14.31 -16.55
CA GLY A 241 -10.17 -14.66 -15.76
C GLY A 241 -11.36 -13.74 -15.97
N THR A 242 -12.26 -13.74 -14.98
CA THR A 242 -13.55 -13.06 -15.04
C THR A 242 -13.66 -12.00 -13.96
N TRP A 243 -13.66 -10.72 -14.35
CA TRP A 243 -13.80 -9.59 -13.43
C TRP A 243 -14.39 -8.38 -14.14
N ALA A 244 -14.91 -7.42 -13.37
CA ALA A 244 -15.37 -6.15 -13.90
C ALA A 244 -14.17 -5.21 -14.13
N ILE A 245 -14.25 -4.37 -15.17
CA ILE A 245 -13.23 -3.34 -15.47
C ILE A 245 -13.62 -1.95 -14.94
N ARG A 246 -14.84 -1.84 -14.41
CA ARG A 246 -15.31 -0.70 -13.64
C ARG A 246 -16.09 -1.21 -12.42
N PRO A 247 -16.08 -0.48 -11.29
CA PRO A 247 -16.86 -0.85 -10.12
C PRO A 247 -18.36 -0.91 -10.45
N PHE A 248 -19.06 -1.88 -9.86
CA PHE A 248 -20.53 -2.03 -9.99
C PHE A 248 -21.03 -2.27 -11.43
N GLN A 249 -20.15 -2.75 -12.31
CA GLN A 249 -20.53 -3.18 -13.66
C GLN A 249 -20.46 -4.71 -13.79
N GLU A 250 -20.95 -5.22 -14.92
CA GLU A 250 -20.88 -6.64 -15.25
C GLU A 250 -19.43 -7.13 -15.34
N LYS A 251 -19.23 -8.40 -14.95
CA LYS A 251 -17.93 -9.05 -15.08
C LYS A 251 -17.76 -9.51 -16.53
N LEU A 252 -16.57 -9.28 -17.07
CA LEU A 252 -16.20 -9.70 -18.41
C LEU A 252 -15.38 -10.99 -18.31
N GLU A 253 -15.72 -11.98 -19.13
CA GLU A 253 -14.94 -13.22 -19.25
C GLU A 253 -13.74 -13.05 -20.16
N GLY A 254 -12.71 -13.88 -19.97
CA GLY A 254 -11.52 -13.87 -20.83
C GLY A 254 -10.64 -12.63 -20.70
N MET A 255 -10.88 -11.80 -19.68
CA MET A 255 -10.04 -10.64 -19.41
C MET A 255 -8.62 -11.08 -19.06
N THR A 256 -7.64 -10.33 -19.54
CA THR A 256 -6.23 -10.54 -19.23
C THR A 256 -5.64 -9.31 -18.55
N ARG A 257 -4.67 -9.54 -17.66
CA ARG A 257 -3.83 -8.50 -17.06
C ARG A 257 -2.42 -9.01 -16.86
N GLY A 258 -1.44 -8.12 -16.87
CA GLY A 258 -0.07 -8.50 -16.58
C GLY A 258 0.90 -7.33 -16.48
N TYR A 259 2.12 -7.67 -16.09
CA TYR A 259 3.27 -6.77 -16.03
C TYR A 259 4.53 -7.56 -16.36
N ASP A 260 5.23 -7.16 -17.41
CA ASP A 260 6.50 -7.75 -17.85
C ASP A 260 7.58 -6.68 -17.69
N CYS A 261 8.48 -6.88 -16.75
CA CYS A 261 9.37 -5.81 -16.28
C CYS A 261 10.78 -6.29 -15.96
N ARG A 262 11.71 -5.34 -16.00
CA ARG A 262 13.10 -5.50 -15.60
C ARG A 262 13.42 -4.62 -14.42
N LEU A 263 14.32 -5.12 -13.58
CA LEU A 263 14.78 -4.51 -12.35
C LEU A 263 16.27 -4.17 -12.46
N ARG A 264 16.63 -2.96 -12.05
CA ARG A 264 18.01 -2.49 -11.94
C ARG A 264 18.15 -1.64 -10.68
N GLY A 265 19.10 -2.00 -9.82
CA GLY A 265 19.32 -1.29 -8.57
C GLY A 265 20.78 -1.06 -8.24
N GLU A 266 21.00 -0.01 -7.45
CA GLU A 266 22.26 0.36 -6.83
C GLU A 266 22.06 0.37 -5.32
N LEU A 267 22.85 -0.45 -4.63
CA LEU A 267 22.73 -0.64 -3.20
C LEU A 267 24.08 -0.32 -2.54
N THR A 268 24.06 0.14 -1.30
CA THR A 268 25.27 0.28 -0.48
C THR A 268 24.99 -0.31 0.88
N TYR A 269 25.70 -1.39 1.20
CA TYR A 269 25.59 -2.09 2.47
C TYR A 269 26.78 -1.75 3.37
N ASN A 270 26.50 -1.35 4.61
CA ASN A 270 27.53 -1.12 5.62
C ASN A 270 27.73 -2.39 6.44
N THR A 271 28.89 -3.03 6.31
CA THR A 271 29.21 -4.30 6.97
C THR A 271 29.41 -4.17 8.47
N ARG A 272 29.84 -2.99 8.94
CA ARG A 272 30.03 -2.69 10.36
C ARG A 272 28.70 -2.53 11.09
N ARG A 273 27.74 -1.84 10.45
CA ARG A 273 26.41 -1.58 10.99
C ARG A 273 25.43 -2.71 10.70
N GLY A 274 25.69 -3.51 9.68
CA GLY A 274 24.81 -4.58 9.23
C GLY A 274 23.57 -4.07 8.49
N THR A 275 23.59 -2.84 7.95
CA THR A 275 22.43 -2.15 7.37
C THR A 275 22.70 -1.60 5.99
N PHE A 276 21.66 -1.44 5.18
CA PHE A 276 21.75 -0.66 3.95
C PHE A 276 21.75 0.84 4.24
N GLU A 277 22.64 1.57 3.58
CA GLU A 277 22.69 3.03 3.60
C GLU A 277 22.16 3.64 2.30
N ARG A 278 22.12 2.85 1.23
CA ARG A 278 21.45 3.16 -0.02
C ARG A 278 20.76 1.92 -0.55
N PHE A 279 19.54 2.09 -1.04
CA PHE A 279 18.80 1.04 -1.72
C PHE A 279 17.94 1.70 -2.80
N ASP A 280 18.52 2.01 -3.94
CA ASP A 280 17.76 2.55 -5.08
C ASP A 280 17.51 1.42 -6.07
N LEU A 281 16.24 1.15 -6.36
CA LEU A 281 15.85 0.10 -7.30
C LEU A 281 14.78 0.66 -8.25
N VAL A 282 15.08 0.63 -9.53
CA VAL A 282 14.16 1.01 -10.60
C VAL A 282 13.62 -0.26 -11.26
N VAL A 283 12.32 -0.30 -11.44
CA VAL A 283 11.59 -1.31 -12.20
C VAL A 283 10.88 -0.62 -13.34
N ALA A 284 11.06 -1.11 -14.57
CA ALA A 284 10.41 -0.59 -15.74
C ALA A 284 10.00 -1.74 -16.66
N GLY A 285 8.86 -1.57 -17.32
CA GLY A 285 8.30 -2.57 -18.20
C GLY A 285 6.91 -2.21 -18.67
N ASP A 286 6.27 -3.15 -19.34
CA ASP A 286 4.95 -2.95 -19.91
C ASP A 286 3.89 -3.67 -19.09
N ARG A 287 2.86 -2.91 -18.71
CA ARG A 287 1.65 -3.42 -18.08
C ARG A 287 0.52 -3.47 -19.11
N TRP A 288 -0.40 -4.40 -18.95
CA TRP A 288 -1.61 -4.49 -19.78
C TRP A 288 -2.82 -4.90 -18.97
N GLY A 289 -4.00 -4.66 -19.54
CA GLY A 289 -5.29 -4.95 -18.94
C GLY A 289 -5.68 -3.94 -17.86
N GLY A 290 -6.68 -4.33 -17.09
CA GLY A 290 -7.24 -3.54 -16.00
C GLY A 290 -7.87 -4.42 -14.94
N THR A 291 -8.13 -3.85 -13.78
CA THR A 291 -8.90 -4.48 -12.70
C THR A 291 -10.01 -3.53 -12.28
N GLU A 292 -10.98 -4.04 -11.52
CA GLU A 292 -12.19 -3.30 -11.15
C GLU A 292 -11.92 -1.92 -10.54
N HIS A 293 -10.82 -1.78 -9.80
CA HIS A 293 -10.52 -0.57 -9.03
C HIS A 293 -9.24 0.14 -9.46
N ASN A 294 -8.54 -0.33 -10.50
CA ASN A 294 -7.27 0.27 -10.90
C ASN A 294 -7.40 1.47 -11.86
N ASN A 295 -8.62 1.81 -12.28
CA ASN A 295 -8.93 2.93 -13.16
C ASN A 295 -8.28 2.83 -14.55
N ARG A 296 -8.22 1.61 -15.13
CA ARG A 296 -7.68 1.33 -16.48
C ARG A 296 -8.72 1.08 -17.56
N GLN A 297 -10.00 1.33 -17.29
CA GLN A 297 -11.11 1.06 -18.22
C GLN A 297 -11.01 1.68 -19.61
N GLU A 298 -10.24 2.76 -19.76
CA GLU A 298 -9.99 3.47 -21.02
C GLU A 298 -8.53 3.28 -21.48
N ASP A 299 -7.81 2.32 -20.90
CA ASP A 299 -6.36 2.22 -20.98
C ASP A 299 -5.88 0.76 -20.86
N LEU A 300 -6.57 -0.18 -21.50
CA LEU A 300 -6.28 -1.61 -21.42
C LEU A 300 -5.07 -2.10 -22.24
N PRO A 301 -4.68 -1.48 -23.37
CA PRO A 301 -3.52 -1.92 -24.15
C PRO A 301 -2.22 -1.92 -23.33
N SER A 302 -1.23 -2.65 -23.86
CA SER A 302 0.13 -2.64 -23.32
C SER A 302 0.67 -1.22 -23.24
N SER A 303 1.28 -0.84 -22.12
CA SER A 303 1.82 0.50 -21.91
C SER A 303 2.91 0.52 -20.86
N PRO A 304 3.87 1.45 -20.96
CA PRO A 304 5.02 1.48 -20.07
C PRO A 304 4.65 2.00 -18.68
N MET A 305 5.15 1.34 -17.65
CA MET A 305 4.97 1.68 -16.23
C MET A 305 6.28 1.52 -15.47
N GLY A 306 6.51 2.42 -14.53
CA GLY A 306 7.70 2.46 -13.70
C GLY A 306 7.38 2.37 -12.21
N ILE A 307 8.27 1.71 -11.48
CA ILE A 307 8.25 1.62 -10.02
C ILE A 307 9.65 1.92 -9.50
N VAL A 308 9.77 2.76 -8.50
CA VAL A 308 11.02 3.04 -7.79
C VAL A 308 10.89 2.61 -6.34
N PHE A 309 11.90 1.92 -5.82
CA PHE A 309 12.04 1.61 -4.40
C PHE A 309 13.25 2.35 -3.84
N GLN A 310 13.07 2.97 -2.69
CA GLN A 310 14.10 3.69 -1.94
C GLN A 310 14.00 3.34 -0.46
N LEU A 311 15.10 3.43 0.30
CA LEU A 311 15.01 3.34 1.76
C LEU A 311 13.96 4.33 2.28
N ALA A 312 13.01 3.83 3.07
CA ALA A 312 12.03 4.69 3.72
C ALA A 312 12.70 5.53 4.82
N GLY A 313 12.04 6.63 5.19
CA GLY A 313 12.46 7.41 6.35
C GLY A 313 12.12 6.69 7.67
N ASP A 314 12.24 7.44 8.77
CA ASP A 314 11.95 6.94 10.12
C ASP A 314 10.55 7.34 10.63
N THR A 315 9.90 8.30 9.98
CA THR A 315 8.69 8.94 10.50
C THR A 315 7.54 7.93 10.66
N PRO A 316 6.53 8.20 11.51
CA PRO A 316 5.37 7.31 11.63
C PRO A 316 4.72 6.96 10.29
N ALA A 317 4.70 7.90 9.33
CA ALA A 317 4.17 7.67 7.98
C ALA A 317 5.03 6.69 7.15
N ASP A 318 6.34 6.67 7.37
CA ASP A 318 7.29 5.74 6.73
C ASP A 318 7.14 4.30 7.25
N ARG A 319 6.45 4.12 8.38
CA ARG A 319 6.18 2.82 9.01
C ARG A 319 4.82 2.25 8.62
N THR A 320 4.18 2.80 7.59
CA THR A 320 2.90 2.28 7.09
C THR A 320 3.10 0.87 6.51
N PRO A 321 2.27 -0.13 6.88
CA PRO A 321 2.36 -1.46 6.30
C PRO A 321 2.11 -1.46 4.80
N PRO A 322 2.76 -2.36 4.05
CA PRO A 322 2.45 -2.58 2.64
C PRO A 322 0.97 -2.81 2.43
N HIS A 323 0.41 -2.28 1.34
CA HIS A 323 -1.01 -2.48 1.03
C HIS A 323 -1.40 -3.95 0.98
N ALA A 324 -0.52 -4.77 0.40
CA ALA A 324 -0.70 -6.21 0.28
C ALA A 324 0.00 -6.99 1.41
N ASN A 325 0.17 -6.38 2.60
CA ASN A 325 0.61 -7.06 3.81
C ASN A 325 -0.50 -8.00 4.32
N LEU A 326 -0.65 -9.12 3.63
CA LEU A 326 -1.60 -10.19 3.92
C LEU A 326 -0.95 -11.25 4.81
N TRP A 327 -1.75 -12.19 5.28
CA TRP A 327 -1.31 -13.28 6.15
C TRP A 327 -0.17 -14.15 5.56
N ASP A 328 -0.02 -14.19 4.24
CA ASP A 328 1.04 -14.91 3.52
C ASP A 328 2.20 -14.01 3.07
N TYR A 329 2.26 -12.75 3.51
CA TYR A 329 3.24 -11.78 3.01
C TYR A 329 4.69 -12.19 3.30
N PHE A 330 4.98 -12.74 4.49
CA PHE A 330 6.30 -13.26 4.85
C PHE A 330 6.42 -14.78 4.71
N ASP A 331 5.41 -15.47 4.16
CA ASP A 331 5.31 -16.94 4.15
C ASP A 331 5.50 -17.58 5.55
N ILE A 332 5.25 -16.83 6.63
CA ILE A 332 5.39 -17.32 8.01
C ILE A 332 4.14 -18.14 8.35
N PRO A 333 4.30 -19.43 8.73
CA PRO A 333 3.20 -20.25 9.21
C PRO A 333 2.47 -19.56 10.37
N PRO A 334 1.14 -19.64 10.46
CA PRO A 334 0.37 -18.95 11.50
C PRO A 334 0.93 -19.10 12.93
N GLU A 335 1.45 -20.28 13.26
CA GLU A 335 2.02 -20.65 14.55
C GLU A 335 3.39 -19.98 14.87
N GLN A 336 4.07 -19.41 13.88
CA GLN A 336 5.39 -18.77 14.01
C GLN A 336 5.35 -17.26 13.79
N ARG A 337 4.18 -16.68 13.55
CA ARG A 337 4.07 -15.23 13.37
C ARG A 337 4.44 -14.51 14.68
N PRO A 338 5.18 -13.39 14.62
CA PRO A 338 5.41 -12.55 15.79
C PRO A 338 4.06 -12.22 16.44
N LYS A 339 3.92 -12.48 17.74
CA LYS A 339 2.72 -12.16 18.51
C LYS A 339 2.58 -10.67 18.71
#